data_AF-A0A256BH89-F1
#
_entry.id   AF-A0A256BH89-F1
#
_cell.length_a   1.000
_cell.length_b   1.000
_cell.length_c   1.000
_cell.angle_alpha   90.00
_cell.angle_beta   90.00
_cell.angle_gamma   90.00
#
_symmetry.space_group_name_H-M   'P 1'
#
loop_
_entity.id
_entity.type
_entity.pdbx_description
1 polymer ?
#
loop_
_entity_poly.entity_id
_entity_poly.type
_entity_poly.pdbx_seq_one_letter_code
_entity_poly.pdbx_strand_id
1 'polypeptide(L)' 'MSYQEMLHPWAIARPLPNNIQSVIVGRFRRRVDAEDHLKFLRRRIPAVKFFIVFDCQEDQLALPQNNSR' A
#
# COMPACT_ATOMS: atom_id res chain seq x y z
N MET A 1 13.12 -4.94 -6.76
CA MET A 1 12.54 -3.92 -5.86
C MET A 1 13.17 -2.60 -6.20
N SER A 2 12.40 -1.65 -6.70
CA SER A 2 12.87 -0.29 -6.96
C SER A 2 12.82 0.50 -5.65
N TYR A 3 13.88 1.25 -5.31
CA TYR A 3 13.93 2.14 -4.16
C TYR A 3 12.69 3.06 -4.02
N GLN A 4 12.00 3.33 -5.14
CA GLN A 4 10.77 4.12 -5.17
C GLN A 4 9.59 3.43 -4.47
N GLU A 5 9.56 2.11 -4.41
CA GLU A 5 8.48 1.35 -3.76
C GLU A 5 8.58 1.45 -2.23
N MET A 6 9.80 1.56 -1.69
CA MET A 6 10.04 1.79 -0.26
C MET A 6 9.58 3.17 0.23
N LEU A 7 9.51 4.16 -0.67
CA LEU A 7 9.16 5.54 -0.34
C LEU A 7 7.65 5.79 -0.22
N HIS A 8 6.80 4.81 -0.58
CA HIS A 8 5.34 4.96 -0.60
C HIS A 8 4.64 3.87 0.20
N PRO A 9 4.78 3.89 1.55
CA PRO A 9 4.28 2.81 2.40
C PRO A 9 2.75 2.82 2.54
N TRP A 10 2.06 3.85 2.06
CA TRP A 10 0.61 3.93 2.13
C TRP A 10 0.00 3.58 0.78
N ALA A 11 -0.93 2.64 0.74
CA ALA A 11 -1.60 2.23 -0.48
C ALA A 11 -3.11 2.22 -0.29
N ILE A 12 -3.86 2.58 -1.32
CA ILE A 12 -5.32 2.41 -1.35
C ILE A 12 -5.62 1.14 -2.12
N ALA A 13 -6.33 0.22 -1.48
CA ALA A 13 -6.74 -1.04 -2.08
C ALA A 13 -8.26 -1.08 -2.27
N ARG A 14 -8.68 -1.80 -3.31
CA ARG A 14 -10.09 -2.19 -3.54
C ARG A 14 -10.21 -3.71 -3.58
N PRO A 15 -11.21 -4.30 -2.91
CA PRO A 15 -11.50 -5.73 -3.03
C PRO A 15 -12.15 -5.99 -4.39
N LEU A 16 -11.78 -7.09 -5.05
CA LEU A 16 -12.50 -7.51 -6.25
C LEU A 16 -13.79 -8.23 -5.88
N PRO A 17 -14.88 -8.05 -6.65
CA PRO A 17 -16.16 -8.70 -6.37
C PRO A 17 -16.11 -10.23 -6.50
N ASN A 18 -15.19 -10.76 -7.30
CA ASN A 18 -15.17 -12.19 -7.65
C ASN A 18 -14.15 -13.00 -6.86
N ASN A 19 -13.22 -12.36 -6.13
CA ASN A 19 -12.10 -13.02 -5.47
C ASN A 19 -11.80 -12.38 -4.11
N ILE A 20 -11.13 -13.12 -3.22
CA ILE A 20 -10.59 -12.63 -1.93
C ILE A 20 -9.37 -11.68 -2.13
N GLN A 21 -9.02 -11.38 -3.38
CA GLN A 21 -7.89 -10.54 -3.73
C GLN A 21 -8.25 -9.06 -3.70
N SER A 22 -7.26 -8.25 -3.34
CA SER A 22 -7.37 -6.79 -3.33
C SER A 22 -6.36 -6.20 -4.31
N VAL A 23 -6.79 -5.22 -5.09
CA VAL A 23 -5.92 -4.53 -6.06
C VAL A 23 -5.57 -3.16 -5.50
N ILE A 24 -4.27 -2.85 -5.57
CA ILE A 24 -3.76 -1.52 -5.25
C ILE A 24 -4.16 -0.56 -6.36
N VAL A 25 -4.93 0.47 -5.99
CA VAL A 25 -5.43 1.52 -6.88
C VAL A 25 -4.45 2.70 -6.94
N GLY A 26 -3.70 2.92 -5.85
CA GLY A 26 -2.69 3.97 -5.79
C GLY A 26 -1.78 3.82 -4.57
N ARG A 27 -0.54 4.29 -4.70
CA ARG A 27 0.47 4.36 -3.63
C ARG A 27 0.76 5.82 -3.31
N PHE A 28 0.99 6.10 -2.03
CA PHE A 28 1.14 7.43 -1.45
C PHE A 28 2.28 7.41 -0.43
N ARG A 29 2.99 8.53 -0.36
CA ARG A 29 4.08 8.70 0.62
C ARG A 29 3.55 9.03 2.01
N ARG A 30 2.46 9.80 2.09
CA ARG A 30 1.84 10.25 3.34
C ARG A 30 0.46 9.65 3.49
N ARG A 31 0.10 9.33 4.74
CA ARG A 31 -1.23 8.83 5.10
C ARG A 31 -2.34 9.84 4.76
N VAL A 32 -2.10 11.12 5.02
CA VAL A 32 -3.08 12.19 4.79
C VAL A 32 -3.48 12.27 3.32
N ASP A 33 -2.50 12.20 2.41
CA ASP A 33 -2.77 12.21 0.97
C ASP A 33 -3.62 11.00 0.56
N ALA A 34 -3.31 9.82 1.11
CA ALA A 34 -4.11 8.61 0.88
C ALA A 34 -5.55 8.74 1.44
N GLU A 35 -5.73 9.34 2.61
CA GLU A 35 -7.05 9.55 3.21
C GLU A 35 -7.92 10.52 2.42
N ASP A 36 -7.35 11.62 1.93
CA ASP A 36 -8.09 12.57 1.11
C ASP A 36 -8.47 11.96 -0.25
N HIS A 37 -7.57 11.17 -0.84
CA HIS A 37 -7.87 10.42 -2.05
C HIS A 37 -8.96 9.35 -1.80
N LEU A 38 -8.91 8.67 -0.66
CA LEU A 38 -9.94 7.70 -0.26
C LEU A 38 -11.32 8.35 -0.12
N LYS A 39 -11.39 9.51 0.54
CA LYS A 39 -12.66 10.27 0.68
C LYS A 39 -13.21 10.66 -0.69
N PHE A 40 -12.35 11.10 -1.59
CA PHE A 40 -12.76 11.42 -2.96
C PHE A 40 -13.29 10.19 -3.70
N LEU A 41 -12.57 9.06 -3.65
CA LEU A 41 -13.01 7.80 -4.27
C LEU A 41 -14.34 7.30 -3.70
N ARG A 42 -14.53 7.39 -2.38
CA ARG A 42 -15.78 6.99 -1.73
C ARG A 42 -16.97 7.86 -2.12
N ARG A 43 -16.74 9.15 -2.38
CA ARG A 43 -17.78 10.07 -2.89
C ARG A 43 -18.11 9.81 -4.36
N ARG A 44 -17.10 9.51 -5.17
CA ARG A 44 -17.27 9.26 -6.61
C ARG A 44 -17.87 7.88 -6.91
N ILE A 45 -17.48 6.86 -6.15
CA ILE A 45 -17.85 5.47 -6.38
C ILE A 45 -18.28 4.84 -5.05
N PRO A 46 -19.48 5.18 -4.54
CA PRO A 46 -19.97 4.68 -3.25
C PRO A 46 -20.26 3.18 -3.27
N ALA A 47 -20.45 2.59 -4.47
CA ALA A 47 -20.71 1.16 -4.65
C ALA A 47 -19.48 0.28 -4.35
N VAL A 48 -18.27 0.84 -4.44
CA VAL A 48 -17.02 0.09 -4.24
C VAL A 48 -16.45 0.41 -2.87
N LYS A 49 -16.08 -0.62 -2.12
CA LYS A 49 -15.37 -0.47 -0.86
C LYS A 49 -13.91 -0.18 -1.16
N PHE A 50 -13.37 0.88 -0.56
CA PHE A 50 -11.94 1.18 -0.60
C PHE A 50 -11.40 1.19 0.82
N PHE A 51 -10.15 0.78 1.00
CA PHE A 51 -9.47 0.82 2.28
C PHE A 51 -7.99 1.18 2.10
N ILE A 52 -7.41 1.78 3.14
CA ILE A 52 -6.00 2.13 3.18
C ILE A 52 -5.24 0.98 3.81
N VAL A 53 -4.17 0.57 3.15
CA VAL A 53 -3.23 -0.45 3.58
C VAL A 53 -1.90 0.22 3.82
N PHE A 54 -1.25 -0.13 4.93
CA PHE A 54 0.15 0.20 5.16
C PHE A 54 0.97 -0.99 4.66
N ASP A 55 1.61 -0.80 3.52
CA ASP A 55 2.53 -1.75 2.90
C ASP A 55 3.95 -1.20 3.07
N CYS A 56 4.43 -1.23 4.31
CA CYS A 56 5.83 -1.02 4.58
C CYS A 56 6.52 -2.34 4.26
N GLN A 57 7.14 -2.40 3.08
CA GLN A 57 8.12 -3.43 2.80
C GLN A 57 9.30 -3.15 3.73
N GLU A 58 9.22 -3.69 4.95
CA GLU A 58 10.33 -3.71 5.89
C GLU A 58 11.53 -4.23 5.11
N ASP A 59 12.54 -3.37 5.05
CA ASP A 59 13.82 -3.68 4.49
C ASP A 59 14.34 -4.89 5.28
N GLN A 60 14.28 -6.08 4.67
CA GLN A 60 15.14 -7.19 5.07
C GLN A 60 16.59 -6.85 4.66
N LEU A 61 17.11 -5.74 5.16
CA LEU A 61 18.50 -5.30 5.15
C LEU A 61 18.81 -4.93 6.60
N ALA A 62 19.66 -5.60 7.36
CA ALA A 62 20.55 -6.70 7.08
C ALA A 62 20.89 -7.32 8.44
N LEU A 63 20.62 -8.61 8.64
CA LEU A 63 21.51 -9.35 9.53
C LEU A 63 22.76 -9.60 8.68
N PRO A 64 23.94 -9.07 9.04
CA PRO A 64 25.15 -9.57 8.42
C PRO A 64 25.16 -11.07 8.72
N GLN A 65 25.05 -11.89 7.68
CA GLN A 65 25.44 -13.29 7.75
C GLN A 65 26.95 -13.26 7.98
N ASN A 66 27.33 -13.05 9.24
CA ASN A 66 28.67 -13.17 9.73
C ASN A 66 28.99 -14.67 9.72
N ASN A 67 29.29 -15.20 8.53
CA ASN A 67 30.00 -16.45 8.39
C ASN A 67 31.44 -16.20 8.83
N SER A 68 31.61 -16.13 10.16
CA SER A 68 32.89 -16.23 10.83
C SER A 68 33.41 -17.65 10.72
N ARG A 69 34.54 -17.77 10.00
CA ARG A 69 35.59 -18.81 10.08
C ARG A 69 35.25 -20.22 9.62
#